data_AF-A0A1K1M060-F1
#
_entry.id   AF-A0A1K1M060-F1
#
_cell.length_a   1.000
_cell.length_b   1.000
_cell.length_c   1.000
_cell.angle_alpha   90.00
_cell.angle_beta   90.00
_cell.angle_gamma   90.00
#
_symmetry.space_group_name_H-M   'P 1'
#
loop_
_entity.id
_entity.type
_entity.pdbx_description
1 polymer ?
#
loop_
_entity_poly.entity_id
_entity_poly.type
_entity_poly.pdbx_seq_one_letter_code
_entity_poly.pdbx_strand_id
1 'polypeptide(L)'
;MARPAKIGLDYFPIDIDLDQDDKLGMIIGEYGSKGELLWIKLLGWIYKNEGYFAEWNEEVQLKFLRRYNYCGFSLSFVNEVVPRFIKWGLLNQTVFNTFHILTSERIQKTWLDATRKRKDRVLNENIWLLEINDGNPAEETQNKAECINKLKEIKEKEIKEELIVPEEAAPHPSPTENSSPPKDKLQEKQGKLVERQQKFYQELTVYLEQYKPEMLRAFYNHWSEPNRSKTKMKCELEETWDLKLRLIKWEKNDAKFNKGKNNSSDGQQGSQSSEEYQRKRKELEERTRRISSE
;
A
#
# COMPACT_ATOMS: atom_id res chain seq x y z
N MET A 1 30.20 -2.56 -20.31
CA MET A 1 29.18 -1.86 -19.49
C MET A 1 28.67 -2.83 -18.45
N ALA A 2 28.53 -2.40 -17.18
CA ALA A 2 27.91 -3.24 -16.15
C ALA A 2 26.42 -3.42 -16.47
N ARG A 3 25.92 -4.66 -16.35
CA ARG A 3 24.49 -4.96 -16.55
C ARG A 3 23.70 -4.34 -15.39
N PRO A 4 22.59 -3.63 -15.64
CA PRO A 4 21.72 -3.14 -14.57
C PRO A 4 21.30 -4.27 -13.64
N ALA A 5 21.24 -3.99 -12.34
CA ALA A 5 20.79 -4.96 -11.35
C ALA A 5 19.36 -5.41 -11.68
N LYS A 6 19.14 -6.71 -11.72
CA LYS A 6 17.84 -7.28 -12.05
C LYS A 6 16.94 -7.26 -10.81
N ILE A 7 15.80 -6.58 -10.92
CA ILE A 7 14.82 -6.45 -9.84
C ILE A 7 14.05 -7.78 -9.66
N GLY A 8 13.37 -8.25 -10.70
CA GLY A 8 12.60 -9.49 -10.66
C GLY A 8 13.39 -10.80 -10.71
N LEU A 9 12.66 -11.90 -10.86
CA LEU A 9 13.15 -13.27 -10.98
C LEU A 9 12.89 -13.81 -12.39
N ASP A 10 13.78 -14.68 -12.87
CA ASP A 10 13.58 -15.42 -14.13
C ASP A 10 12.74 -16.69 -13.95
N TYR A 11 12.80 -17.25 -12.75
CA TYR A 11 12.08 -18.43 -12.33
C TYR A 11 11.75 -18.28 -10.84
N PHE A 12 10.68 -18.93 -10.40
CA PHE A 12 10.33 -19.01 -8.99
C PHE A 12 9.94 -20.46 -8.65
N PRO A 13 10.20 -20.92 -7.43
CA PRO A 13 9.78 -22.24 -6.99
C PRO A 13 8.25 -22.27 -6.86
N ILE A 14 7.66 -23.39 -7.25
CA ILE A 14 6.25 -23.72 -7.02
C ILE A 14 6.24 -25.05 -6.28
N ASP A 15 5.45 -25.11 -5.20
CA ASP A 15 5.28 -26.33 -4.43
C ASP A 15 4.51 -27.36 -5.28
N ILE A 16 4.95 -28.63 -5.22
CA ILE A 16 4.37 -29.70 -6.05
C ILE A 16 2.92 -29.98 -5.64
N ASP A 17 2.63 -29.81 -4.35
CA ASP A 17 1.35 -29.95 -3.67
C ASP A 17 0.61 -28.60 -3.53
N LEU A 18 0.87 -27.64 -4.43
CA LEU A 18 0.20 -26.34 -4.42
C LEU A 18 -1.33 -26.46 -4.48
N ASP A 19 -1.84 -27.48 -5.16
CA ASP A 19 -3.25 -27.83 -5.27
C ASP A 19 -3.87 -28.34 -3.96
N GLN A 20 -3.04 -28.81 -3.03
CA GLN A 20 -3.44 -29.28 -1.70
C GLN A 20 -3.50 -28.15 -0.65
N ASP A 21 -3.07 -26.93 -1.00
CA ASP A 21 -3.20 -25.75 -0.14
C ASP A 21 -4.68 -25.40 0.03
N ASP A 22 -5.22 -25.52 1.24
CA ASP A 22 -6.64 -25.25 1.53
C ASP A 22 -7.13 -23.90 0.98
N LYS A 23 -6.28 -22.86 1.00
CA LYS A 23 -6.65 -21.52 0.53
C LYS A 23 -6.78 -21.49 -0.98
N LEU A 24 -5.86 -22.14 -1.69
CA LEU A 24 -5.97 -22.27 -3.15
C LEU A 24 -7.07 -23.25 -3.54
N GLY A 25 -7.28 -24.31 -2.76
CA GLY A 25 -8.38 -25.26 -2.90
C GLY A 25 -9.75 -24.58 -2.93
N MET A 26 -9.96 -23.55 -2.09
CA MET A 26 -11.21 -22.75 -2.15
C MET A 26 -11.38 -22.02 -3.48
N ILE A 27 -10.29 -21.51 -4.06
CA ILE A 27 -10.33 -20.87 -5.39
C ILE A 27 -10.59 -21.90 -6.47
N ILE A 28 -9.94 -23.06 -6.40
CA ILE A 28 -10.14 -24.17 -7.34
C ILE A 28 -11.58 -24.68 -7.26
N GLY A 29 -12.17 -24.75 -6.07
CA GLY A 29 -13.57 -25.13 -5.89
C GLY A 29 -14.56 -24.14 -6.54
N GLU A 30 -14.30 -22.83 -6.43
CA GLU A 30 -15.18 -21.79 -7.01
C GLU A 30 -14.96 -21.56 -8.52
N TYR A 31 -13.71 -21.61 -8.98
CA TYR A 31 -13.31 -21.15 -10.33
C TYR A 31 -12.62 -22.23 -11.19
N GLY A 32 -12.46 -23.43 -10.64
CA GLY A 32 -11.79 -24.55 -11.31
C GLY A 32 -10.32 -24.29 -11.63
N SER A 33 -9.82 -25.01 -12.64
CA SER A 33 -8.46 -24.88 -13.16
C SER A 33 -8.13 -23.48 -13.67
N LYS A 34 -9.14 -22.68 -14.04
CA LYS A 34 -8.95 -21.30 -14.48
C LYS A 34 -8.53 -20.38 -13.33
N GLY A 35 -9.06 -20.60 -12.13
CA GLY A 35 -8.67 -19.88 -10.92
C GLY A 35 -7.24 -20.22 -10.50
N GLU A 36 -6.89 -21.50 -10.53
CA GLU A 36 -5.52 -21.98 -10.29
C GLU A 36 -4.52 -21.37 -11.28
N LEU A 37 -4.85 -21.43 -12.58
CA LEU A 37 -4.01 -20.87 -13.63
C LEU A 37 -3.80 -19.36 -13.41
N LEU A 38 -4.86 -18.63 -13.02
CA LEU A 38 -4.75 -17.20 -12.71
C LEU A 38 -3.77 -16.95 -11.56
N TRP A 39 -3.84 -17.75 -10.49
CA TRP A 39 -2.91 -17.64 -9.36
C TRP A 39 -1.45 -17.82 -9.81
N ILE A 40 -1.16 -18.86 -10.59
CA ILE A 40 0.19 -19.13 -11.10
C ILE A 40 0.69 -17.97 -11.99
N LYS A 41 -0.17 -17.42 -12.86
CA LYS A 41 0.20 -16.29 -13.71
C LYS A 41 0.39 -14.99 -12.92
N LEU A 42 -0.40 -14.76 -11.87
CA LEU A 42 -0.22 -13.63 -10.95
C LEU A 42 1.13 -13.71 -10.23
N LEU A 43 1.48 -14.88 -9.69
CA LEU A 43 2.80 -15.08 -9.08
C LEU A 43 3.92 -14.79 -10.08
N GLY A 44 3.84 -15.33 -11.30
CA GLY A 44 4.81 -15.03 -12.35
C GLY A 44 4.91 -13.55 -12.69
N TRP A 45 3.79 -12.82 -12.70
CA TRP A 45 3.77 -11.38 -12.92
C TRP A 45 4.45 -10.60 -11.78
N ILE A 46 4.14 -10.96 -10.53
CA ILE A 46 4.72 -10.36 -9.32
C ILE A 46 6.24 -10.57 -9.29
N TYR A 47 6.68 -11.83 -9.41
CA TYR A 47 8.10 -12.17 -9.34
C TYR A 47 8.90 -11.57 -10.50
N LYS A 48 8.34 -11.47 -11.71
CA LYS A 48 9.08 -11.00 -12.88
C LYS A 48 9.34 -9.49 -12.89
N ASN A 49 8.39 -8.70 -12.40
CA ASN A 49 8.46 -7.24 -12.49
C ASN A 49 9.17 -6.65 -11.27
N GLU A 50 8.50 -6.63 -10.11
CA GLU A 50 9.03 -6.01 -8.87
C GLU A 50 9.63 -7.03 -7.90
N GLY A 51 9.43 -8.33 -8.16
CA GLY A 51 10.05 -9.41 -7.39
C GLY A 51 9.23 -9.91 -6.22
N TYR A 52 8.73 -9.04 -5.34
CA TYR A 52 7.98 -9.47 -4.13
C TYR A 52 6.61 -8.82 -3.98
N PHE A 53 6.22 -7.98 -4.94
CA PHE A 53 4.91 -7.34 -4.99
C PHE A 53 4.52 -6.99 -6.43
N ALA A 54 3.29 -6.54 -6.64
CA ALA A 54 2.91 -5.84 -7.86
C ALA A 54 1.84 -4.80 -7.56
N GLU A 55 1.97 -3.60 -8.12
CA GLU A 55 0.86 -2.65 -8.19
C GLU A 55 -0.30 -3.25 -8.99
N TRP A 56 -1.54 -2.99 -8.57
CA TRP A 56 -2.73 -3.64 -9.14
C TRP A 56 -3.79 -2.66 -9.62
N ASN A 57 -3.32 -1.58 -10.26
CA ASN A 57 -4.17 -0.60 -10.92
C ASN A 57 -4.73 -1.14 -12.25
N GLU A 58 -5.76 -0.50 -12.79
CA GLU A 58 -6.42 -0.92 -14.05
C GLU A 58 -5.43 -1.06 -15.22
N GLU A 59 -4.48 -0.14 -15.35
CA GLU A 59 -3.45 -0.22 -16.39
C GLU A 59 -2.60 -1.49 -16.27
N VAL A 60 -2.23 -1.88 -15.05
CA VAL A 60 -1.46 -3.10 -14.80
C VAL A 60 -2.29 -4.34 -15.09
N GLN A 61 -3.58 -4.33 -14.74
CA GLN A 61 -4.50 -5.42 -15.08
C GLN A 61 -4.63 -5.59 -16.59
N LEU A 62 -4.75 -4.50 -17.36
CA LEU A 62 -4.81 -4.56 -18.83
C LEU A 62 -3.49 -5.06 -19.42
N LYS A 63 -2.33 -4.66 -18.88
CA LYS A 63 -1.01 -5.21 -19.28
C LYS A 63 -0.89 -6.70 -18.96
N PHE A 64 -1.36 -7.12 -17.79
CA PHE A 64 -1.41 -8.51 -17.38
C PHE A 64 -2.28 -9.34 -18.35
N LEU A 65 -3.50 -8.89 -18.64
CA LEU A 65 -4.42 -9.55 -19.57
C LEU A 65 -3.83 -9.64 -20.98
N ARG A 66 -3.19 -8.57 -21.47
CA ARG A 66 -2.51 -8.60 -22.78
C ARG A 66 -1.41 -9.67 -22.82
N ARG A 67 -0.63 -9.80 -21.75
CA ARG A 67 0.47 -10.78 -21.66
C ARG A 67 -0.04 -12.22 -21.58
N TYR A 68 -1.17 -12.44 -20.91
CA TYR A 68 -1.75 -13.77 -20.69
C TYR A 68 -3.07 -13.97 -21.46
N ASN A 69 -3.22 -13.33 -22.61
CA ASN A 69 -4.46 -13.39 -23.41
C ASN A 69 -4.81 -14.83 -23.82
N TYR A 70 -3.81 -15.67 -24.07
CA TYR A 70 -3.95 -17.08 -24.40
C TYR A 70 -4.50 -17.94 -23.25
N CYS A 71 -4.56 -17.42 -22.02
CA CYS A 71 -5.16 -18.10 -20.88
C CYS A 71 -6.69 -17.90 -20.81
N GLY A 72 -7.28 -17.11 -21.71
CA GLY A 72 -8.73 -16.86 -21.75
C GLY A 72 -9.26 -16.04 -20.58
N PHE A 73 -8.42 -15.23 -19.93
CA PHE A 73 -8.84 -14.32 -18.87
C PHE A 73 -9.57 -13.11 -19.45
N SER A 74 -10.69 -12.73 -18.83
CA SER A 74 -11.35 -11.45 -19.05
C SER A 74 -11.07 -10.51 -17.87
N LEU A 75 -11.21 -9.20 -18.10
CA LEU A 75 -11.09 -8.22 -17.02
C LEU A 75 -12.13 -8.45 -15.92
N SER A 76 -13.35 -8.80 -16.30
CA SER A 76 -14.41 -9.19 -15.35
C SER A 76 -13.99 -10.37 -14.48
N PHE A 77 -13.44 -11.43 -15.09
CA PHE A 77 -12.98 -12.61 -14.38
C PHE A 77 -11.84 -12.28 -13.40
N VAL A 78 -10.84 -11.50 -13.83
CA VAL A 78 -9.73 -11.09 -12.95
C VAL A 78 -10.23 -10.26 -11.77
N ASN A 79 -11.13 -9.30 -12.03
CA ASN A 79 -11.70 -8.45 -10.98
C ASN A 79 -12.63 -9.22 -10.03
N GLU A 80 -13.19 -10.34 -10.47
CA GLU A 80 -13.98 -11.22 -9.62
C GLU A 80 -13.09 -12.10 -8.73
N VAL A 81 -12.03 -12.69 -9.30
CA VAL A 81 -11.20 -13.70 -8.59
C VAL A 81 -10.14 -13.07 -7.69
N VAL A 82 -9.54 -11.92 -8.06
CA VAL A 82 -8.48 -11.29 -7.24
C VAL A 82 -8.95 -10.98 -5.80
N PRO A 83 -10.14 -10.42 -5.57
CA PRO A 83 -10.71 -10.27 -4.24
C PRO A 83 -10.85 -11.58 -3.45
N ARG A 84 -11.01 -12.72 -4.14
CA ARG A 84 -11.09 -14.04 -3.51
C ARG A 84 -9.73 -14.51 -3.01
N PHE A 85 -8.64 -14.26 -3.73
CA PHE A 85 -7.28 -14.50 -3.23
C PHE A 85 -6.98 -13.74 -1.94
N ILE A 86 -7.54 -12.54 -1.80
CA ILE A 86 -7.42 -11.73 -0.58
C ILE A 86 -8.29 -12.32 0.53
N LYS A 87 -9.56 -12.65 0.24
CA LYS A 87 -10.50 -13.25 1.19
C LYS A 87 -9.94 -14.53 1.84
N TRP A 88 -9.31 -15.39 1.05
CA TRP A 88 -8.75 -16.65 1.52
C TRP A 88 -7.31 -16.53 2.08
N GLY A 89 -6.73 -15.32 2.07
CA GLY A 89 -5.41 -15.07 2.66
C GLY A 89 -4.24 -15.64 1.87
N LEU A 90 -4.39 -15.77 0.55
CA LEU A 90 -3.26 -15.97 -0.39
C LEU A 90 -2.52 -14.65 -0.64
N LEU A 91 -3.26 -13.54 -0.58
CA LEU A 91 -2.76 -12.17 -0.64
C LEU A 91 -3.09 -11.42 0.65
N ASN A 92 -2.23 -10.48 1.03
CA ASN A 92 -2.42 -9.67 2.22
C ASN A 92 -3.48 -8.59 2.00
N GLN A 93 -4.56 -8.67 2.78
CA GLN A 93 -5.69 -7.75 2.70
C GLN A 93 -5.34 -6.31 3.05
N THR A 94 -4.52 -6.10 4.10
CA THR A 94 -4.15 -4.77 4.56
C THR A 94 -3.34 -4.03 3.51
N VAL A 95 -2.32 -4.68 2.94
CA VAL A 95 -1.47 -4.07 1.90
C VAL A 95 -2.27 -3.79 0.63
N PHE A 96 -3.16 -4.71 0.23
CA PHE A 96 -4.01 -4.48 -0.94
C PHE A 96 -4.97 -3.32 -0.74
N ASN A 97 -5.63 -3.22 0.42
CA ASN A 97 -6.59 -2.16 0.68
C ASN A 97 -5.93 -0.79 0.82
N THR A 98 -4.71 -0.71 1.38
CA THR A 98 -4.03 0.56 1.62
C THR A 98 -3.26 1.05 0.40
N PHE A 99 -2.61 0.15 -0.35
CA PHE A 99 -1.70 0.53 -1.43
C PHE A 99 -2.11 0.02 -2.81
N HIS A 100 -3.20 -0.75 -2.92
CA HIS A 100 -3.57 -1.47 -4.15
C HIS A 100 -2.42 -2.31 -4.71
N ILE A 101 -1.72 -3.01 -3.81
CA ILE A 101 -0.58 -3.86 -4.13
C ILE A 101 -0.89 -5.33 -3.80
N LEU A 102 -0.57 -6.23 -4.74
CA LEU A 102 -0.57 -7.67 -4.50
C LEU A 102 0.75 -8.08 -3.86
N THR A 103 0.69 -8.57 -2.63
CA THR A 103 1.83 -9.22 -1.95
C THR A 103 1.31 -10.14 -0.84
N SER A 104 2.17 -10.98 -0.30
CA SER A 104 1.93 -11.79 0.90
C SER A 104 3.24 -12.19 1.54
N GLU A 105 3.20 -12.65 2.79
CA GLU A 105 4.39 -13.17 3.50
C GLU A 105 5.07 -14.30 2.72
N ARG A 106 4.27 -15.22 2.15
CA ARG A 106 4.79 -16.33 1.31
C ARG A 106 5.52 -15.80 0.08
N ILE A 107 4.96 -14.81 -0.60
CA ILE A 107 5.58 -14.18 -1.77
C ILE A 107 6.91 -13.52 -1.40
N GLN A 108 6.91 -12.72 -0.33
CA GLN A 108 8.09 -12.01 0.13
C GLN A 108 9.20 -12.96 0.59
N LYS A 109 8.84 -14.03 1.32
CA LYS A 109 9.79 -15.05 1.78
C LYS A 109 10.44 -15.78 0.60
N THR A 110 9.62 -16.19 -0.37
CA THR A 110 10.09 -16.86 -1.59
C THR A 110 11.07 -15.99 -2.37
N TRP A 111 10.75 -14.71 -2.54
CA TRP A 111 11.65 -13.76 -3.20
C TRP A 111 12.93 -13.52 -2.37
N LEU A 112 12.83 -13.40 -1.05
CA LEU A 112 13.98 -13.21 -0.17
C LEU A 112 14.96 -14.40 -0.27
N ASP A 113 14.44 -15.62 -0.28
CA ASP A 113 15.26 -16.83 -0.45
C ASP A 113 15.87 -16.90 -1.86
N ALA A 114 15.09 -16.63 -2.92
CA ALA A 114 15.58 -16.61 -4.30
C ALA A 114 16.64 -15.52 -4.55
N THR A 115 16.61 -14.43 -3.77
CA THR A 115 17.54 -13.30 -3.89
C THR A 115 18.60 -13.26 -2.80
N ARG A 116 18.76 -14.34 -2.02
CA ARG A 116 19.69 -14.39 -0.88
C ARG A 116 21.12 -13.97 -1.24
N LYS A 117 21.61 -14.34 -2.43
CA LYS A 117 22.95 -14.03 -2.94
C LYS A 117 23.10 -12.63 -3.58
N ARG A 118 22.00 -11.87 -3.75
CA ARG A 118 22.04 -10.51 -4.31
C ARG A 118 22.46 -9.51 -3.23
N LYS A 119 23.46 -8.67 -3.51
CA LYS A 119 23.95 -7.64 -2.59
C LYS A 119 23.08 -6.36 -2.61
N ASP A 120 22.45 -6.06 -3.74
CA ASP A 120 21.72 -4.80 -3.98
C ASP A 120 20.20 -4.99 -3.87
N ARG A 121 19.70 -5.47 -2.73
CA ARG A 121 18.24 -5.60 -2.50
C ARG A 121 17.67 -4.28 -1.97
N VAL A 122 16.65 -3.77 -2.63
CA VAL A 122 15.89 -2.60 -2.16
C VAL A 122 14.54 -3.08 -1.61
N LEU A 123 14.34 -2.93 -0.30
CA LEU A 123 13.09 -3.26 0.37
C LEU A 123 12.27 -1.99 0.61
N ASN A 124 10.97 -2.06 0.34
CA ASN A 124 10.04 -1.00 0.68
C ASN A 124 9.37 -1.32 2.02
N GLU A 125 9.77 -0.61 3.07
CA GLU A 125 9.31 -0.80 4.45
C GLU A 125 7.79 -0.72 4.61
N ASN A 126 7.10 0.06 3.77
CA ASN A 126 5.65 0.26 3.89
C ASN A 126 4.82 -0.96 3.48
N ILE A 127 5.38 -1.84 2.63
CA ILE A 127 4.70 -3.02 2.10
C ILE A 127 5.33 -4.33 2.59
N TRP A 128 6.46 -4.24 3.30
CA TRP A 128 7.18 -5.39 3.82
C TRP A 128 6.47 -5.96 5.05
N LEU A 129 6.20 -7.26 5.03
CA LEU A 129 5.38 -7.97 6.02
C LEU A 129 6.20 -8.85 6.97
N LEU A 130 7.41 -9.24 6.57
CA LEU A 130 8.24 -10.15 7.36
C LEU A 130 9.04 -9.39 8.42
N GLU A 131 9.08 -9.93 9.64
CA GLU A 131 10.02 -9.47 10.65
C GLU A 131 11.46 -9.74 10.19
N ILE A 132 12.30 -8.71 10.19
CA ILE A 132 13.73 -8.84 9.90
C ILE A 132 14.38 -9.43 11.16
N ASN A 133 14.48 -10.76 11.22
CA ASN A 133 15.36 -11.41 12.20
C ASN A 133 16.79 -11.36 11.66
N ASP A 134 17.60 -10.47 12.25
CA ASP A 134 19.04 -10.42 12.03
C ASP A 134 19.70 -11.72 12.53
N GLY A 135 20.04 -12.63 11.61
CA GLY A 135 20.97 -13.74 11.85
C GLY A 135 20.85 -14.82 10.77
N ASN A 136 21.88 -15.19 9.98
CA ASN A 136 23.33 -14.93 9.95
C ASN A 136 23.86 -15.51 8.59
N PRO A 137 25.16 -15.48 8.19
CA PRO A 137 26.16 -14.40 8.11
C PRO A 137 26.69 -14.17 6.66
N ALA A 138 27.16 -12.95 6.35
CA ALA A 138 28.39 -12.67 5.58
C ALA A 138 28.59 -11.13 5.44
N GLU A 139 29.27 -10.58 6.46
CA GLU A 139 30.19 -9.41 6.44
C GLU A 139 29.76 -8.03 5.89
N GLU A 140 29.60 -7.11 6.87
CA GLU A 140 30.02 -5.67 6.97
C GLU A 140 29.52 -4.65 5.91
N THR A 141 29.07 -3.43 6.23
CA THR A 141 29.54 -2.41 7.20
C THR A 141 28.45 -1.42 7.67
N GLN A 142 28.39 -1.22 9.01
CA GLN A 142 28.20 0.01 9.81
C GLN A 142 27.00 0.99 9.69
N ASN A 143 26.41 1.17 10.89
CA ASN A 143 25.68 2.33 11.47
C ASN A 143 24.15 2.40 11.28
N LYS A 144 23.39 1.97 12.31
CA LYS A 144 22.90 2.85 13.39
C LYS A 144 21.90 2.10 14.29
N ALA A 145 22.41 1.44 15.32
CA ALA A 145 21.60 0.86 16.39
C ALA A 145 21.32 1.93 17.45
N GLU A 146 20.09 2.46 17.50
CA GLU A 146 19.66 3.26 18.67
C GLU A 146 18.14 3.31 18.96
N CYS A 147 17.26 2.69 18.17
CA CYS A 147 15.81 2.84 18.37
C CYS A 147 15.08 1.65 19.05
N ILE A 148 15.71 0.48 19.20
CA ILE A 148 14.97 -0.75 19.53
C ILE A 148 14.76 -0.96 21.04
N ASN A 149 15.63 -0.43 21.89
CA ASN A 149 15.55 -0.70 23.34
C ASN A 149 14.36 -0.02 24.04
N LYS A 150 13.69 0.96 23.41
CA LYS A 150 12.49 1.62 24.00
C LYS A 150 11.19 0.84 23.86
N LEU A 151 11.09 -0.13 22.96
CA LEU A 151 9.83 -0.87 22.70
C LEU A 151 9.64 -2.12 23.57
N LYS A 152 10.73 -2.69 24.11
CA LYS A 152 10.66 -3.87 24.98
C LYS A 152 10.23 -3.51 26.42
N GLU A 153 10.61 -2.33 26.92
CA GLU A 153 10.19 -1.87 28.26
C GLU A 153 8.71 -1.46 28.37
N ILE A 154 8.03 -1.16 27.24
CA ILE A 154 6.61 -0.74 27.26
C ILE A 154 5.68 -1.95 27.44
N LYS A 155 6.00 -3.09 26.79
CA LYS A 155 5.15 -4.29 26.83
C LYS A 155 5.15 -5.01 28.18
N GLU A 156 6.24 -4.93 28.94
CA GLU A 156 6.29 -5.56 30.28
C GLU A 156 5.58 -4.73 31.37
N LYS A 157 5.35 -3.44 31.13
CA LYS A 157 4.65 -2.55 32.08
C LYS A 157 3.13 -2.68 31.97
N GLU A 158 2.57 -2.85 30.77
CA GLU A 158 1.12 -2.99 30.57
C GLU A 158 0.53 -4.31 31.11
N ILE A 159 1.33 -5.38 31.24
CA ILE A 159 0.83 -6.69 31.69
C ILE A 159 0.69 -6.77 33.23
N LYS A 160 1.35 -5.89 33.99
CA LYS A 160 1.38 -5.96 35.46
C LYS A 160 0.31 -5.13 36.17
N GLU A 161 -0.35 -4.20 35.47
CA GLU A 161 -1.34 -3.30 36.11
C GLU A 161 -2.77 -3.87 36.21
N GLU A 162 -3.09 -5.01 35.57
CA GLU A 162 -4.49 -5.48 35.47
C GLU A 162 -4.92 -6.49 36.56
N LEU A 163 -4.10 -6.76 37.58
CA LEU A 163 -4.37 -7.79 38.61
C LEU A 163 -4.34 -7.26 40.06
N ILE A 164 -5.23 -6.34 40.45
CA ILE A 164 -5.51 -6.01 41.88
C ILE A 164 -7.01 -5.62 42.11
N VAL A 165 -7.90 -6.60 42.39
CA VAL A 165 -8.82 -6.82 43.57
C VAL A 165 -9.66 -5.63 44.16
N PRO A 166 -10.83 -5.75 44.87
CA PRO A 166 -11.86 -6.81 45.10
C PRO A 166 -13.38 -6.40 45.00
N GLU A 167 -14.20 -7.45 45.13
CA GLU A 167 -15.65 -7.73 45.37
C GLU A 167 -16.42 -7.08 46.57
N GLU A 168 -17.75 -6.88 46.42
CA GLU A 168 -18.91 -7.05 47.37
C GLU A 168 -20.16 -6.26 46.85
N ALA A 169 -21.46 -6.59 46.95
CA ALA A 169 -22.26 -7.72 47.46
C ALA A 169 -23.68 -7.67 46.81
N ALA A 170 -24.40 -8.80 46.80
CA ALA A 170 -25.69 -9.09 46.11
C ALA A 170 -26.95 -8.47 46.80
N PRO A 171 -28.23 -8.65 46.33
CA PRO A 171 -28.88 -9.94 46.03
C PRO A 171 -29.76 -10.03 44.75
N HIS A 172 -29.97 -11.29 44.34
CA HIS A 172 -30.83 -11.76 43.24
C HIS A 172 -32.35 -11.58 43.51
N PRO A 173 -33.21 -11.68 42.47
CA PRO A 173 -33.78 -12.98 42.07
C PRO A 173 -33.83 -13.25 40.55
N SER A 174 -33.68 -14.53 40.19
CA SER A 174 -33.75 -15.19 38.86
C SER A 174 -35.19 -15.60 38.44
N PRO A 175 -35.47 -16.25 37.29
CA PRO A 175 -34.69 -16.54 36.05
C PRO A 175 -35.37 -15.94 34.78
N THR A 176 -34.79 -15.84 33.58
CA THR A 176 -34.73 -16.91 32.54
C THR A 176 -34.00 -16.37 31.27
N GLU A 177 -33.13 -17.21 30.68
CA GLU A 177 -32.69 -17.31 29.25
C GLU A 177 -31.90 -16.18 28.52
N ASN A 178 -30.60 -16.46 28.25
CA ASN A 178 -29.72 -16.23 27.07
C ASN A 178 -30.13 -15.12 26.04
N SER A 179 -29.30 -14.19 25.52
CA SER A 179 -27.84 -14.09 25.26
C SER A 179 -27.47 -12.67 24.76
N SER A 180 -26.22 -12.24 24.95
CA SER A 180 -25.64 -10.88 24.74
C SER A 180 -25.28 -10.46 23.29
N PRO A 181 -25.20 -9.13 22.97
CA PRO A 181 -24.26 -8.49 21.99
C PRO A 181 -23.01 -7.89 22.73
N PRO A 182 -21.85 -7.45 22.14
CA PRO A 182 -21.66 -6.57 20.95
C PRO A 182 -20.27 -6.64 20.19
N LYS A 183 -20.17 -7.09 18.93
CA LYS A 183 -18.92 -6.99 18.11
C LYS A 183 -19.04 -6.18 16.80
N ASP A 184 -20.24 -5.84 16.36
CA ASP A 184 -20.48 -5.31 15.00
C ASP A 184 -20.16 -3.81 14.82
N LYS A 185 -20.15 -3.00 15.88
CA LYS A 185 -20.07 -1.53 15.76
C LYS A 185 -18.68 -0.97 15.39
N LEU A 186 -17.61 -1.73 15.57
CA LEU A 186 -16.24 -1.26 15.30
C LEU A 186 -15.83 -1.48 13.84
N GLN A 187 -16.24 -2.61 13.25
CA GLN A 187 -15.97 -2.93 11.85
C GLN A 187 -16.71 -1.97 10.90
N GLU A 188 -17.96 -1.63 11.22
CA GLU A 188 -18.75 -0.67 10.44
C GLU A 188 -18.11 0.73 10.42
N LYS A 189 -17.50 1.17 11.54
CA LYS A 189 -16.81 2.47 11.63
C LYS A 189 -15.54 2.52 10.80
N GLN A 190 -14.80 1.40 10.73
CA GLN A 190 -13.59 1.30 9.91
C GLN A 190 -13.91 1.30 8.42
N GLY A 191 -14.98 0.62 7.99
CA GLY A 191 -15.46 0.66 6.60
C GLY A 191 -15.79 2.09 6.13
N LYS A 192 -16.49 2.85 6.97
CA LYS A 192 -16.85 4.25 6.66
C LYS A 192 -15.63 5.18 6.58
N LEU A 193 -14.53 4.89 7.27
CA LEU A 193 -13.30 5.68 7.17
C LEU A 193 -12.62 5.47 5.81
N VAL A 194 -12.57 4.22 5.35
CA VAL A 194 -11.94 3.84 4.07
C VAL A 194 -12.67 4.48 2.89
N GLU A 195 -14.01 4.47 2.90
CA GLU A 195 -14.81 5.17 1.88
C GLU A 195 -14.50 6.67 1.82
N ARG A 196 -14.29 7.32 2.98
CA ARG A 196 -13.93 8.74 3.02
C ARG A 196 -12.50 9.00 2.54
N GLN A 197 -11.56 8.11 2.83
CA GLN A 197 -10.20 8.15 2.28
C GLN A 197 -10.20 8.02 0.75
N GLN A 198 -11.05 7.16 0.19
CA GLN A 198 -11.21 7.00 -1.26
C GLN A 198 -11.79 8.25 -1.92
N LYS A 199 -12.84 8.84 -1.33
CA LYS A 199 -13.40 10.12 -1.81
C LYS A 199 -12.34 11.22 -1.80
N PHE A 200 -11.57 11.33 -0.71
CA PHE A 200 -10.49 12.30 -0.60
C PHE A 200 -9.41 12.09 -1.69
N TYR A 201 -9.08 10.85 -2.02
CA TYR A 201 -8.15 10.54 -3.11
C TYR A 201 -8.70 10.97 -4.47
N GLN A 202 -9.98 10.68 -4.76
CA GLN A 202 -10.62 11.07 -6.01
C GLN A 202 -10.63 12.60 -6.18
N GLU A 203 -10.87 13.36 -5.11
CA GLU A 203 -10.79 14.82 -5.16
C GLU A 203 -9.38 15.32 -5.53
N LEU A 204 -8.33 14.63 -5.08
CA LEU A 204 -6.94 14.95 -5.44
C LEU A 204 -6.59 14.64 -6.90
N THR A 205 -7.26 13.66 -7.52
CA THR A 205 -6.97 13.29 -8.93
C THR A 205 -7.18 14.44 -9.91
N VAL A 206 -8.11 15.36 -9.62
CA VAL A 206 -8.37 16.56 -10.44
C VAL A 206 -7.16 17.50 -10.50
N TYR A 207 -6.25 17.39 -9.51
CA TYR A 207 -5.08 18.25 -9.36
C TYR A 207 -3.78 17.61 -9.88
N LEU A 208 -3.85 16.39 -10.44
CA LEU A 208 -2.67 15.68 -10.98
C LEU A 208 -1.98 16.43 -12.12
N GLU A 209 -2.71 17.20 -12.90
CA GLU A 209 -2.14 18.03 -13.98
C GLU A 209 -1.51 19.33 -13.46
N GLN A 210 -1.93 19.80 -12.27
CA GLN A 210 -1.52 21.10 -11.72
C GLN A 210 -0.32 21.00 -10.79
N TYR A 211 -0.12 19.86 -10.14
CA TYR A 211 0.90 19.67 -9.11
C TYR A 211 1.70 18.39 -9.33
N LYS A 212 2.94 18.38 -8.82
CA LYS A 212 3.81 17.20 -8.93
C LYS A 212 3.20 15.99 -8.20
N PRO A 213 3.20 14.79 -8.82
CA PRO A 213 2.63 13.58 -8.20
C PRO A 213 3.20 13.26 -6.82
N GLU A 214 4.50 13.51 -6.62
CA GLU A 214 5.18 13.29 -5.34
C GLU A 214 4.64 14.20 -4.23
N MET A 215 4.38 15.47 -4.56
CA MET A 215 3.82 16.45 -3.61
C MET A 215 2.39 16.07 -3.24
N LEU A 216 1.57 15.68 -4.21
CA LEU A 216 0.19 15.24 -3.98
C LEU A 216 0.12 13.97 -3.15
N ARG A 217 1.04 13.01 -3.36
CA ARG A 217 1.15 11.80 -2.54
C ARG A 217 1.53 12.12 -1.10
N ALA A 218 2.51 13.01 -0.90
CA ALA A 218 2.90 13.46 0.43
C ALA A 218 1.75 14.20 1.15
N PHE A 219 1.04 15.06 0.42
CA PHE A 219 -0.15 15.76 0.90
C PHE A 219 -1.25 14.77 1.33
N TYR A 220 -1.56 13.79 0.48
CA TYR A 220 -2.56 12.76 0.77
C TYR A 220 -2.21 11.98 2.04
N ASN A 221 -0.98 11.47 2.15
CA ASN A 221 -0.54 10.69 3.31
C ASN A 221 -0.66 11.49 4.62
N HIS A 222 -0.31 12.77 4.60
CA HIS A 222 -0.39 13.62 5.79
C HIS A 222 -1.83 13.87 6.23
N TRP A 223 -2.73 14.14 5.29
CA TRP A 223 -4.10 14.56 5.61
C TRP A 223 -5.09 13.39 5.76
N SER A 224 -4.77 12.22 5.19
CA SER A 224 -5.54 10.98 5.37
C SER A 224 -5.16 10.17 6.62
N GLU A 225 -4.15 10.64 7.38
CA GLU A 225 -3.69 10.02 8.63
C GLU A 225 -4.87 9.85 9.61
N PRO A 226 -5.16 8.62 10.09
CA PRO A 226 -6.28 8.38 10.99
C PRO A 226 -5.99 8.90 12.40
N ASN A 227 -7.04 9.35 13.08
CA ASN A 227 -6.95 9.75 14.48
C ASN A 227 -6.72 8.53 15.43
N ARG A 228 -6.41 8.79 16.70
CA ARG A 228 -6.13 7.74 17.71
C ARG A 228 -7.25 6.68 17.83
N SER A 229 -8.50 7.06 17.55
CA SER A 229 -9.67 6.17 17.55
C SER A 229 -10.00 5.54 16.19
N LYS A 230 -9.14 5.72 15.17
CA LYS A 230 -9.29 5.20 13.79
C LYS A 230 -10.68 5.45 13.19
N THR A 231 -11.28 6.58 13.52
CA THR A 231 -12.67 6.92 13.14
C THR A 231 -12.72 8.11 12.19
N LYS A 232 -11.75 9.02 12.22
CA LYS A 232 -11.69 10.22 11.37
C LYS A 232 -10.28 10.44 10.80
N MET A 233 -10.20 11.06 9.63
CA MET A 233 -8.94 11.51 9.03
C MET A 233 -8.50 12.85 9.64
N LYS A 234 -7.20 13.17 9.57
CA LYS A 234 -6.64 14.42 10.06
C LYS A 234 -7.31 15.66 9.46
N CYS A 235 -7.66 15.65 8.18
CA CYS A 235 -8.39 16.75 7.53
C CYS A 235 -9.79 16.98 8.12
N GLU A 236 -10.45 15.94 8.63
CA GLU A 236 -11.78 16.02 9.27
C GLU A 236 -11.74 16.56 10.71
N LEU A 237 -10.54 16.70 11.28
CA LEU A 237 -10.32 17.26 12.61
C LEU A 237 -10.10 18.78 12.58
N GLU A 238 -9.84 19.35 11.40
CA GLU A 238 -9.68 20.78 11.24
C GLU A 238 -11.05 21.46 11.26
N GLU A 239 -11.17 22.57 11.99
CA GLU A 239 -12.41 23.36 12.07
C GLU A 239 -12.80 23.97 10.71
N THR A 240 -11.80 24.25 9.87
CA THR A 240 -11.99 24.73 8.50
C THR A 240 -11.13 23.92 7.52
N TRP A 241 -11.75 23.49 6.43
CA TRP A 241 -11.09 22.68 5.40
C TRP A 241 -11.40 23.21 4.00
N ASP A 242 -10.37 23.73 3.32
CA ASP A 242 -10.42 24.05 1.91
C ASP A 242 -9.24 23.35 1.21
N LEU A 243 -9.57 22.40 0.34
CA LEU A 243 -8.61 21.56 -0.35
C LEU A 243 -7.65 22.37 -1.23
N LYS A 244 -8.16 23.35 -1.97
CA LYS A 244 -7.38 24.16 -2.91
C LYS A 244 -6.38 25.04 -2.16
N LEU A 245 -6.82 25.72 -1.10
CA LEU A 245 -5.96 26.57 -0.29
C LEU A 245 -4.89 25.77 0.45
N ARG A 246 -5.24 24.58 0.95
CA ARG A 246 -4.27 23.67 1.60
C ARG A 246 -3.22 23.16 0.61
N LEU A 247 -3.61 22.80 -0.61
CA LEU A 247 -2.67 22.43 -1.68
C LEU A 247 -1.71 23.57 -2.03
N ILE A 248 -2.22 24.79 -2.22
CA ILE A 248 -1.39 25.99 -2.50
C ILE A 248 -0.39 26.24 -1.36
N LYS A 249 -0.83 26.11 -0.11
CA LYS A 249 0.04 26.31 1.06
C LYS A 249 1.09 25.21 1.16
N TRP A 250 0.71 23.98 0.89
CA TRP A 250 1.61 22.82 0.90
C TRP A 250 2.68 22.92 -0.18
N GLU A 251 2.30 23.29 -1.40
CA GLU A 251 3.23 23.54 -2.51
C GLU A 251 4.26 24.61 -2.15
N LYS A 252 3.82 25.73 -1.58
CA LYS A 252 4.71 26.81 -1.15
C LYS A 252 5.70 26.37 -0.07
N ASN A 253 5.31 25.43 0.79
CA ASN A 253 6.20 24.86 1.80
C ASN A 253 7.15 23.84 1.17
N ASP A 254 6.65 22.93 0.32
CA ASP A 254 7.46 21.95 -0.41
C ASP A 254 8.54 22.61 -1.27
N ALA A 255 8.19 23.68 -1.98
CA ALA A 255 9.12 24.48 -2.77
C ALA A 255 10.20 25.18 -1.92
N LYS A 256 9.89 25.53 -0.67
CA LYS A 256 10.87 26.09 0.29
C LYS A 256 11.84 25.03 0.80
N PHE A 257 11.34 23.83 1.12
CA PHE A 257 12.17 22.71 1.55
C PHE A 257 13.05 22.15 0.42
N ASN A 258 12.56 22.17 -0.82
CA ASN A 258 13.33 21.75 -1.99
C ASN A 258 14.33 22.80 -2.49
N LYS A 259 14.14 24.09 -2.17
CA LYS A 259 15.12 25.16 -2.48
C LYS A 259 16.47 24.98 -1.78
N GLY A 260 16.53 24.23 -0.67
CA GLY A 260 17.76 23.93 0.06
C GLY A 260 18.55 22.72 -0.48
N LYS A 261 17.99 21.94 -1.42
CA LYS A 261 18.59 20.68 -1.91
C LYS A 261 19.31 20.80 -3.26
N ASN A 262 19.21 21.94 -3.95
CA ASN A 262 19.78 22.11 -5.30
C ASN A 262 21.23 22.60 -5.36
N ASN A 263 21.96 22.66 -4.23
CA ASN A 263 23.42 22.86 -4.25
C ASN A 263 24.13 21.54 -3.98
N SER A 264 24.00 20.55 -4.88
CA SER A 264 25.03 19.53 -5.13
C SER A 264 24.68 18.65 -6.33
N SER A 265 25.58 18.72 -7.32
CA SER A 265 25.84 17.78 -8.42
C SER A 265 24.82 17.61 -9.56
N ASP A 266 25.38 17.88 -10.73
CA ASP A 266 24.92 17.90 -12.10
C ASP A 266 24.59 16.50 -12.68
N GLY A 267 23.78 16.47 -13.73
CA GLY A 267 23.34 15.25 -14.40
C GLY A 267 22.25 15.51 -15.45
N GLN A 268 22.64 16.14 -16.54
CA GLN A 268 21.85 16.44 -17.75
C GLN A 268 20.92 15.29 -18.21
N GLN A 269 19.61 15.48 -18.05
CA GLN A 269 18.52 14.98 -18.92
C GLN A 269 17.18 15.43 -18.32
N GLY A 270 16.72 16.65 -18.64
CA GLY A 270 15.43 17.14 -18.12
C GLY A 270 15.02 18.56 -18.53
N SER A 271 15.95 19.33 -19.12
CA SER A 271 15.73 20.74 -19.46
C SER A 271 14.69 20.95 -20.58
N GLN A 272 14.57 20.04 -21.56
CA GLN A 272 13.63 20.22 -22.67
C GLN A 272 12.15 20.08 -22.24
N SER A 273 11.85 19.23 -21.26
CA SER A 273 10.48 19.01 -20.81
C SER A 273 9.95 20.19 -19.98
N SER A 274 10.78 20.75 -19.09
CA SER A 274 10.38 21.87 -18.23
C SER A 274 10.08 23.16 -19.01
N GLU A 275 10.81 23.44 -20.09
CA GLU A 275 10.55 24.60 -20.96
C GLU A 275 9.26 24.42 -21.77
N GLU A 276 8.99 23.19 -22.24
CA GLU A 276 7.76 22.86 -22.96
C GLU A 276 6.53 23.02 -22.04
N TYR A 277 6.63 22.62 -20.77
CA TYR A 277 5.57 22.84 -19.77
C TYR A 277 5.32 24.33 -19.50
N GLN A 278 6.36 25.13 -19.34
CA GLN A 278 6.22 26.58 -19.15
C GLN A 278 5.61 27.28 -20.36
N ARG A 279 5.91 26.80 -21.57
CA ARG A 279 5.37 27.32 -22.82
C ARG A 279 3.88 26.98 -22.98
N LYS A 280 3.50 25.71 -22.75
CA LYS A 280 2.07 25.28 -22.78
C LYS A 280 1.23 26.01 -21.74
N ARG A 281 1.79 26.31 -20.56
CA ARG A 281 1.12 27.12 -19.54
C ARG A 281 0.81 28.54 -20.00
N LYS A 282 1.80 29.24 -20.59
CA LYS A 282 1.59 30.62 -21.10
C LYS A 282 0.55 30.66 -22.22
N GLU A 283 0.56 29.67 -23.10
CA GLU A 283 -0.37 29.59 -24.23
C GLU A 283 -1.82 29.34 -23.76
N LEU A 284 -2.00 28.53 -22.72
CA LEU A 284 -3.32 28.30 -22.10
C LEU A 284 -3.81 29.55 -21.33
N GLU A 285 -2.93 30.24 -20.60
CA GLU A 285 -3.25 31.49 -19.91
C GLU A 285 -3.65 32.61 -20.89
N GLU A 286 -3.02 32.70 -22.06
CA GLU A 286 -3.44 33.64 -23.12
C GLU A 286 -4.77 33.24 -23.75
N ARG A 287 -4.99 31.95 -24.00
CA ARG A 287 -6.24 31.45 -24.59
C ARG A 287 -7.44 31.67 -23.66
N THR A 288 -7.26 31.45 -22.37
CA THR A 288 -8.28 31.71 -21.34
C THR A 288 -8.56 33.21 -21.15
N ARG A 289 -7.54 34.08 -21.25
CA ARG A 289 -7.77 35.54 -21.24
C ARG A 289 -8.57 36.02 -22.45
N ARG A 290 -8.29 35.50 -23.65
CA ARG A 290 -9.03 35.88 -24.87
C ARG A 290 -10.51 35.50 -24.79
N ILE A 291 -10.80 34.30 -24.29
CA ILE A 291 -12.18 33.81 -24.10
C ILE A 291 -12.91 34.60 -23.02
N SER A 292 -12.20 35.15 -22.02
CA SER A 292 -12.81 35.96 -20.95
C SER A 292 -12.97 37.44 -21.31
N SER A 293 -12.48 37.87 -22.49
CA SER A 293 -12.56 39.25 -23.00
C SER A 293 -13.52 39.44 -24.18
N GLU A 294 -14.14 38.36 -24.65
CA GLU A 294 -15.27 38.34 -25.60
C GLU A 294 -16.59 38.11 -24.85
#